data_AF-C0EUE1-F1
#
_entry.id   AF-C0EUE1-F1
#
_cell.length_a   1.000
_cell.length_b   1.000
_cell.length_c   1.000
_cell.angle_alpha   90.00
_cell.angle_beta   90.00
_cell.angle_gamma   90.00
#
_symmetry.space_group_name_H-M   'P 1'
#
loop_
_entity.id
_entity.type
_entity.pdbx_description
1 polymer ?
#
loop_
_entity_poly.entity_id
_entity_poly.type
_entity_poly.pdbx_seq_one_letter_code
_entity_poly.pdbx_strand_id
1 'polypeptide(L)'
;MKKLMLTMLSVVGMMLFVALPAKACTSYYVGKDCTKDGTTMYGRTEDYSPKKDKVYKVIQPKKVGKNATFKDETGATTFQAPIKVETTYRYTICHDSEGAEDGYFGEFGTNTKGVSMSATTSASVAKTVGKFDPYIDAYESKVGGITEENLADYVLCQASSAREGVELLADVIDTVGAGEGDGLFIADQNEVWYFEILTGHNYCAIKMPSDKAAIIPNCFVIGDVDLSDKANVVASPNLVKLAKNNGFYVAAQDGKGDINVKLSYSGKGYAAHNADRIRGGQYLLSGQDNTGIYDADYQDPFFTCKNVTVEKMYELAGYRYEGMNFGRNISYRIGSRRTAEAHIFQINSSMPTELATVQWFSMASPDYSTFVPFYGALLTDVSKAYKTEAQQPNSRAAYWIFRNIGYLCEETNDGDGPNRENYGKGVKQFYKAYMTKMEELQKNVNAQMLNVYKNDKKNLEYYATKLGIAIGNETMDFAKAMYMDIQTCKTNGTKYETSSLSADDIEYDLSMVTAPAKKADDTKPVTPAKPSAPARVQVRAKALKGKKVKVSLKKTAEAKGYEIVYSTNVNFTKKTTKKISTKNLTKTIKKLKKKKTYYIKARAYKLDGKTKVYGRWSLIRKVTIKK
;
A
#
# COMPACT_ATOMS: atom_id res chain seq x y z
N MET A 1 73.23 12.39 5.29
CA MET A 1 72.57 13.02 4.12
C MET A 1 71.43 12.13 3.67
N LYS A 2 70.17 12.63 3.71
CA LYS A 2 68.96 12.21 2.95
C LYS A 2 68.56 10.71 2.98
N LYS A 3 67.30 10.30 3.02
CA LYS A 3 65.95 10.81 3.35
C LYS A 3 65.04 9.60 3.02
N LEU A 4 64.01 9.36 3.83
CA LEU A 4 62.72 8.75 3.47
C LEU A 4 62.68 7.34 2.82
N MET A 5 61.90 6.43 3.45
CA MET A 5 60.80 5.63 2.85
C MET A 5 60.71 4.26 3.55
N LEU A 6 59.71 4.08 4.43
CA LEU A 6 58.70 3.01 4.42
C LEU A 6 58.03 2.92 5.80
N THR A 7 56.83 3.48 5.91
CA THR A 7 55.82 3.05 6.87
C THR A 7 54.49 3.06 6.12
N MET A 8 54.18 1.96 5.43
CA MET A 8 52.81 1.67 5.05
C MET A 8 52.27 0.65 6.04
N LEU A 9 51.31 1.10 6.84
CA LEU A 9 50.44 0.28 7.66
C LEU A 9 49.77 -0.79 6.79
N SER A 10 49.96 -2.04 7.15
CA SER A 10 49.06 -3.13 6.82
C SER A 10 47.78 -3.00 7.67
N VAL A 11 46.85 -2.13 7.26
CA VAL A 11 45.45 -2.27 7.68
C VAL A 11 44.79 -3.14 6.63
N VAL A 12 44.79 -4.44 6.90
CA VAL A 12 43.89 -5.38 6.24
C VAL A 12 42.47 -4.91 6.57
N GLY A 13 41.78 -4.37 5.58
CA GLY A 13 40.40 -3.91 5.68
C GLY A 13 39.51 -5.06 6.14
N MET A 14 39.15 -5.06 7.41
CA MET A 14 38.10 -5.89 7.95
C MET A 14 36.79 -5.29 7.44
N MET A 15 36.31 -5.77 6.28
CA MET A 15 34.94 -5.52 5.84
C MET A 15 34.02 -6.05 6.94
N LEU A 16 33.53 -5.14 7.77
CA LEU A 16 32.36 -5.36 8.60
C LEU A 16 31.21 -5.67 7.65
N PHE A 17 30.93 -6.96 7.47
CA PHE A 17 29.65 -7.42 6.96
C PHE A 17 28.59 -6.97 7.96
N VAL A 18 28.07 -5.75 7.79
CA VAL A 18 26.77 -5.41 8.35
C VAL A 18 25.80 -6.32 7.62
N ALA A 19 25.26 -7.32 8.31
CA ALA A 19 24.19 -8.13 7.79
C ALA A 19 23.03 -7.18 7.45
N LEU A 20 22.85 -6.90 6.15
CA LEU A 20 21.68 -6.17 5.69
C LEU A 20 20.45 -6.91 6.21
N PRO A 21 19.48 -6.23 6.86
CA PRO A 21 18.28 -6.89 7.34
C PRO A 21 17.60 -7.56 6.14
N ALA A 22 17.42 -8.88 6.18
CA ALA A 22 16.92 -9.65 5.03
C ALA A 22 15.60 -9.05 4.51
N LYS A 23 15.60 -8.36 3.36
CA LYS A 23 14.39 -7.84 2.70
C LYS A 23 13.50 -9.05 2.35
N ALA A 24 12.21 -8.98 2.64
CA ALA A 24 11.28 -10.11 2.47
C ALA A 24 10.05 -9.76 1.60
N CYS A 25 10.18 -8.72 0.77
CA CYS A 25 9.10 -8.20 -0.04
C CYS A 25 8.45 -9.31 -0.88
N THR A 26 7.13 -9.26 -1.01
CA THR A 26 6.40 -10.22 -1.84
C THR A 26 5.48 -9.47 -2.80
N SER A 27 5.79 -9.61 -4.09
CA SER A 27 4.98 -9.11 -5.19
C SER A 27 3.88 -10.10 -5.54
N TYR A 28 2.77 -9.60 -6.07
CA TYR A 28 1.63 -10.42 -6.47
C TYR A 28 0.88 -9.79 -7.66
N TYR A 29 0.31 -10.67 -8.49
CA TYR A 29 -0.45 -10.30 -9.68
C TYR A 29 -1.68 -11.21 -9.82
N VAL A 30 -2.79 -10.64 -10.27
CA VAL A 30 -4.02 -11.35 -10.64
C VAL A 30 -4.64 -10.68 -11.86
N GLY A 31 -4.69 -11.40 -12.98
CA GLY A 31 -5.28 -10.94 -14.23
C GLY A 31 -6.80 -10.78 -14.14
N LYS A 32 -7.34 -9.91 -15.01
CA LYS A 32 -8.78 -9.56 -15.02
C LYS A 32 -9.75 -10.74 -15.15
N ASP A 33 -9.35 -11.83 -15.80
CA ASP A 33 -10.22 -13.01 -15.97
C ASP A 33 -10.21 -13.92 -14.72
N CYS A 34 -9.30 -13.65 -13.78
CA CYS A 34 -9.23 -14.31 -12.48
C CYS A 34 -9.98 -13.55 -11.37
N THR A 35 -10.28 -12.26 -11.56
CA THR A 35 -10.91 -11.43 -10.54
C THR A 35 -12.43 -11.48 -10.62
N LYS A 36 -13.09 -11.15 -9.50
CA LYS A 36 -14.55 -11.19 -9.40
C LYS A 36 -15.24 -10.09 -10.20
N ASP A 37 -14.58 -8.96 -10.41
CA ASP A 37 -15.15 -7.76 -11.02
C ASP A 37 -14.54 -7.39 -12.38
N GLY A 38 -13.70 -8.26 -12.95
CA GLY A 38 -13.10 -8.05 -14.27
C GLY A 38 -11.99 -6.99 -14.28
N THR A 39 -11.44 -6.65 -13.12
CA THR A 39 -10.29 -5.72 -12.99
C THR A 39 -8.98 -6.48 -12.87
N THR A 40 -7.87 -5.92 -13.37
CA THR A 40 -6.54 -6.49 -13.10
C THR A 40 -6.04 -5.95 -11.76
N MET A 41 -5.39 -6.79 -10.94
CA MET A 41 -4.81 -6.38 -9.67
C MET A 41 -3.33 -6.78 -9.58
N TYR A 42 -2.47 -5.86 -9.15
CA TYR A 42 -1.07 -6.17 -8.84
C TYR A 42 -0.55 -5.31 -7.70
N GLY A 43 0.53 -5.72 -7.06
CA GLY A 43 1.13 -4.93 -5.97
C GLY A 43 2.16 -5.72 -5.19
N ARG A 44 2.48 -5.24 -3.97
CA ARG A 44 3.58 -5.79 -3.18
C ARG A 44 3.44 -5.48 -1.68
N THR A 45 4.09 -6.29 -0.84
CA THR A 45 4.48 -5.91 0.54
C THR A 45 5.92 -5.37 0.54
N GLU A 46 6.15 -4.18 1.08
CA GLU A 46 7.52 -3.69 1.30
C GLU A 46 7.99 -4.09 2.71
N ASP A 47 8.89 -5.07 2.76
CA ASP A 47 9.36 -5.66 4.01
C ASP A 47 10.80 -5.27 4.33
N TYR A 48 10.96 -4.28 5.21
CA TYR A 48 12.27 -3.79 5.63
C TYR A 48 12.42 -3.87 7.16
N SER A 49 11.75 -2.99 7.90
CA SER A 49 11.87 -2.89 9.35
C SER A 49 10.63 -2.25 9.96
N PRO A 50 10.19 -2.68 11.16
CA PRO A 50 9.04 -2.09 11.84
C PRO A 50 9.25 -0.62 12.27
N LYS A 51 10.43 -0.03 12.07
CA LYS A 51 10.77 1.37 12.38
C LYS A 51 11.13 2.20 11.15
N LYS A 52 10.77 1.75 9.95
CA LYS A 52 11.03 2.48 8.71
C LYS A 52 9.73 3.13 8.27
N ASP A 53 9.52 4.36 8.71
CA ASP A 53 8.25 5.04 8.50
C ASP A 53 8.11 5.57 7.07
N LYS A 54 6.88 5.45 6.56
CA LYS A 54 6.54 5.80 5.19
C LYS A 54 5.62 7.01 5.13
N VAL A 55 5.79 7.78 4.06
CA VAL A 55 5.11 9.03 3.79
C VAL A 55 4.54 8.98 2.37
N TYR A 56 3.22 9.12 2.25
CA TYR A 56 2.56 9.17 0.96
C TYR A 56 2.46 10.63 0.50
N LYS A 57 2.98 10.96 -0.68
CA LYS A 57 3.03 12.32 -1.23
C LYS A 57 2.48 12.40 -2.65
N VAL A 58 2.25 13.65 -3.08
CA VAL A 58 2.02 14.01 -4.48
C VAL A 58 3.16 14.91 -4.91
N ILE A 59 3.99 14.43 -5.83
CA ILE A 59 5.07 15.21 -6.45
C ILE A 59 4.47 16.05 -7.58
N GLN A 60 4.65 17.36 -7.48
CA GLN A 60 4.09 18.33 -8.42
C GLN A 60 4.91 18.37 -9.72
N PRO A 61 4.27 18.68 -10.86
CA PRO A 61 4.97 18.74 -12.13
C PRO A 61 5.98 19.89 -12.14
N LYS A 62 7.15 19.66 -12.74
CA LYS A 62 8.24 20.65 -12.83
C LYS A 62 8.60 20.88 -14.29
N LYS A 63 8.68 22.15 -14.70
CA LYS A 63 9.26 22.51 -15.99
C LYS A 63 10.78 22.35 -15.90
N VAL A 64 11.31 21.35 -16.59
CA VAL A 64 12.73 20.99 -16.55
C VAL A 64 13.47 21.42 -17.82
N GLY A 65 12.75 21.68 -18.92
CA GLY A 65 13.33 22.09 -20.20
C GLY A 65 13.86 20.92 -21.03
N LYS A 66 14.37 21.23 -22.23
CA LYS A 66 14.94 20.23 -23.14
C LYS A 66 16.27 19.70 -22.59
N ASN A 67 16.53 18.41 -22.81
CA ASN A 67 17.76 17.72 -22.38
C ASN A 67 18.00 17.78 -20.88
N ALA A 68 16.93 17.89 -20.08
CA ALA A 68 17.04 17.83 -18.64
C ALA A 68 17.58 16.46 -18.20
N THR A 69 18.22 16.45 -17.03
CA THR A 69 18.78 15.24 -16.43
C THR A 69 18.09 15.02 -15.09
N PHE A 70 17.50 13.84 -14.91
CA PHE A 70 17.07 13.34 -13.63
C PHE A 70 18.29 13.13 -12.75
N LYS A 71 18.17 13.52 -11.49
CA LYS A 71 19.16 13.24 -10.45
C LYS A 71 18.39 12.83 -9.21
N ASP A 72 18.99 11.91 -8.45
CA ASP A 72 18.52 11.62 -7.10
C ASP A 72 18.40 12.92 -6.29
N GLU A 73 17.19 13.20 -5.78
CA GLU A 73 16.91 14.41 -5.02
C GLU A 73 17.59 14.41 -3.65
N THR A 74 17.80 13.22 -3.07
CA THR A 74 18.47 13.05 -1.78
C THR A 74 19.98 13.15 -1.91
N GLY A 75 20.51 12.82 -3.10
CA GLY A 75 21.94 12.63 -3.33
C GLY A 75 22.51 11.39 -2.63
N ALA A 76 21.68 10.46 -2.17
CA ALA A 76 22.12 9.19 -1.60
C ALA A 76 22.84 8.34 -2.65
N THR A 77 22.36 8.41 -3.90
CA THR A 77 23.00 7.80 -5.08
C THR A 77 23.56 8.85 -6.01
N THR A 78 24.50 8.45 -6.86
CA THR A 78 25.05 9.26 -7.96
C THR A 78 24.33 9.02 -9.28
N PHE A 79 23.18 8.33 -9.26
CA PHE A 79 22.40 8.02 -10.44
C PHE A 79 21.93 9.30 -11.13
N GLN A 80 22.09 9.32 -12.46
CA GLN A 80 21.56 10.38 -13.30
C GLN A 80 21.26 9.87 -14.71
N ALA A 81 20.12 10.28 -15.27
CA ALA A 81 19.68 9.86 -16.59
C ALA A 81 18.87 10.98 -17.29
N PRO A 82 18.79 11.00 -18.64
CA PRO A 82 18.01 11.99 -19.36
C PRO A 82 16.50 11.95 -19.02
N ILE A 83 15.86 13.12 -18.95
CA ILE A 83 14.40 13.25 -18.92
C ILE A 83 13.92 13.55 -20.34
N LYS A 84 12.98 12.75 -20.84
CA LYS A 84 12.48 12.84 -22.23
C LYS A 84 11.32 13.84 -22.41
N VAL A 85 10.86 14.48 -21.34
CA VAL A 85 9.77 15.47 -21.33
C VAL A 85 10.24 16.86 -20.87
N GLU A 86 9.68 17.93 -21.43
CA GLU A 86 10.02 19.30 -20.99
C GLU A 86 9.39 19.68 -19.65
N THR A 87 8.28 19.05 -19.30
CA THR A 87 7.59 19.21 -18.02
C THR A 87 7.26 17.83 -17.49
N THR A 88 7.77 17.51 -16.31
CA THR A 88 7.48 16.22 -15.67
C THR A 88 6.00 16.09 -15.36
N TYR A 89 5.51 14.86 -15.35
CA TYR A 89 4.16 14.56 -14.91
C TYR A 89 4.04 14.71 -13.39
N ARG A 90 2.84 15.02 -12.93
CA ARG A 90 2.51 14.92 -11.51
C ARG A 90 2.30 13.45 -11.18
N TYR A 91 2.79 12.99 -10.04
CA TYR A 91 2.62 11.60 -9.61
C TYR A 91 2.50 11.48 -8.10
N THR A 92 1.85 10.40 -7.66
CA THR A 92 1.86 9.97 -6.27
C THR A 92 3.08 9.12 -5.98
N ILE A 93 3.54 9.10 -4.74
CA ILE A 93 4.65 8.26 -4.32
C ILE A 93 4.58 7.93 -2.82
N CYS A 94 5.13 6.80 -2.38
CA CYS A 94 5.17 6.42 -0.98
C CYS A 94 6.60 6.18 -0.53
N HIS A 95 7.23 7.22 -0.02
CA HIS A 95 8.65 7.27 0.22
C HIS A 95 8.97 7.18 1.73
N ASP A 96 10.18 6.80 2.08
CA ASP A 96 10.79 6.98 3.40
C ASP A 96 10.74 8.44 3.85
N SER A 97 10.60 8.67 5.15
CA SER A 97 10.62 10.01 5.72
C SER A 97 11.87 10.82 5.32
N GLU A 98 11.69 12.13 5.16
CA GLU A 98 12.76 13.08 4.90
C GLU A 98 13.90 12.94 5.93
N GLY A 99 15.14 12.97 5.44
CA GLY A 99 16.35 12.79 6.26
C GLY A 99 16.66 11.33 6.60
N ALA A 100 16.02 10.35 5.95
CA ALA A 100 16.52 8.99 5.91
C ALA A 100 17.93 8.97 5.29
N GLU A 101 18.82 8.16 5.87
CA GLU A 101 20.25 8.14 5.49
C GLU A 101 20.50 7.54 4.10
N ASP A 102 19.61 6.64 3.66
CA ASP A 102 19.83 5.81 2.46
C ASP A 102 19.12 6.35 1.20
N GLY A 103 18.33 7.43 1.33
CA GLY A 103 17.46 7.94 0.26
C GLY A 103 15.96 7.93 0.64
N TYR A 104 15.11 8.29 -0.32
CA TYR A 104 13.65 8.37 -0.20
C TYR A 104 12.92 7.07 -0.56
N PHE A 105 13.39 6.22 -1.46
CA PHE A 105 12.77 4.94 -1.84
C PHE A 105 11.29 5.09 -2.18
N GLY A 106 10.99 5.49 -3.41
CA GLY A 106 9.63 5.86 -3.82
C GLY A 106 8.55 4.78 -3.74
N GLU A 107 8.95 3.51 -3.69
CA GLU A 107 8.15 2.27 -3.60
C GLU A 107 7.06 2.07 -4.67
N PHE A 108 6.07 2.96 -4.73
CA PHE A 108 4.93 2.83 -5.62
C PHE A 108 4.24 4.17 -5.88
N GLY A 109 3.54 4.26 -7.01
CA GLY A 109 2.82 5.48 -7.37
C GLY A 109 1.99 5.38 -8.65
N THR A 110 1.27 6.45 -8.97
CA THR A 110 0.57 6.65 -10.25
C THR A 110 0.75 8.08 -10.72
N ASN A 111 1.06 8.27 -12.00
CA ASN A 111 1.20 9.59 -12.60
C ASN A 111 -0.08 10.08 -13.30
N THR A 112 -0.11 11.34 -13.72
CA THR A 112 -1.26 11.95 -14.42
C THR A 112 -1.60 11.34 -15.77
N LYS A 113 -0.73 10.49 -16.33
CA LYS A 113 -0.99 9.74 -17.56
C LYS A 113 -1.62 8.37 -17.28
N GLY A 114 -1.87 8.04 -16.02
CA GLY A 114 -2.43 6.75 -15.61
C GLY A 114 -1.40 5.64 -15.54
N VAL A 115 -0.10 5.95 -15.69
CA VAL A 115 0.97 4.96 -15.48
C VAL A 115 1.17 4.77 -13.98
N SER A 116 1.11 3.52 -13.53
CA SER A 116 1.37 3.11 -12.16
C SER A 116 2.56 2.17 -12.07
N MET A 117 3.29 2.24 -10.96
CA MET A 117 4.51 1.45 -10.75
C MET A 117 4.57 0.92 -9.32
N SER A 118 5.12 -0.28 -9.17
CA SER A 118 5.51 -0.89 -7.89
C SER A 118 6.93 -1.42 -8.01
N ALA A 119 7.85 -0.90 -7.19
CA ALA A 119 9.27 -1.15 -7.25
C ALA A 119 9.86 -1.14 -5.82
N THR A 120 10.49 -2.20 -5.29
CA THR A 120 10.85 -3.46 -5.98
C THR A 120 10.69 -4.70 -5.10
N THR A 121 10.80 -5.86 -5.72
CA THR A 121 11.08 -7.13 -5.04
C THR A 121 12.50 -7.54 -5.36
N SER A 122 13.41 -7.27 -4.42
CA SER A 122 14.83 -7.58 -4.59
C SER A 122 15.05 -9.04 -4.94
N ALA A 123 15.89 -9.27 -5.93
CA ALA A 123 16.21 -10.58 -6.47
C ALA A 123 17.69 -10.63 -6.88
N SER A 124 18.21 -11.84 -7.11
CA SER A 124 19.60 -11.99 -7.47
C SER A 124 19.79 -13.21 -8.35
N VAL A 125 20.70 -13.07 -9.31
CA VAL A 125 21.18 -14.18 -10.12
C VAL A 125 22.03 -15.11 -9.26
N ALA A 126 22.32 -16.30 -9.77
CA ALA A 126 23.29 -17.18 -9.16
C ALA A 126 24.64 -16.45 -9.00
N LYS A 127 25.30 -16.64 -7.86
CA LYS A 127 26.60 -15.99 -7.56
C LYS A 127 27.66 -16.23 -8.64
N THR A 128 27.58 -17.35 -9.34
CA THR A 128 28.46 -17.72 -10.46
C THR A 128 28.21 -16.90 -11.72
N VAL A 129 27.03 -16.27 -11.86
CA VAL A 129 26.58 -15.50 -13.03
C VAL A 129 26.90 -14.01 -12.89
N GLY A 130 26.64 -13.40 -11.72
CA GLY A 130 26.73 -11.94 -11.53
C GLY A 130 28.10 -11.31 -11.84
N LYS A 131 29.18 -12.11 -11.87
CA LYS A 131 30.52 -11.65 -12.23
C LYS A 131 30.71 -11.31 -13.72
N PHE A 132 29.83 -11.80 -14.60
CA PHE A 132 29.97 -11.63 -16.05
C PHE A 132 29.40 -10.29 -16.55
N ASP A 133 28.55 -9.65 -15.74
CA ASP A 133 27.98 -8.33 -15.98
C ASP A 133 27.65 -7.70 -14.61
N PRO A 134 28.68 -7.25 -13.86
CA PRO A 134 28.49 -6.75 -12.51
C PRO A 134 27.63 -5.48 -12.50
N TYR A 135 26.86 -5.28 -11.42
CA TYR A 135 26.13 -4.05 -11.20
C TYR A 135 27.05 -2.82 -11.13
N ILE A 136 26.53 -1.68 -11.55
CA ILE A 136 27.22 -0.40 -11.46
C ILE A 136 27.02 0.17 -10.06
N ASP A 137 28.11 0.39 -9.31
CA ASP A 137 28.04 0.92 -7.95
C ASP A 137 27.26 2.25 -7.92
N ALA A 138 26.12 2.26 -7.24
CA ALA A 138 25.19 3.38 -7.22
C ALA A 138 25.70 4.60 -6.41
N TYR A 139 26.70 4.41 -5.55
CA TYR A 139 27.12 5.36 -4.54
C TYR A 139 28.45 6.02 -4.90
N GLU A 140 29.42 5.22 -5.36
CA GLU A 140 30.80 5.67 -5.56
C GLU A 140 31.15 5.89 -7.04
N SER A 141 30.35 5.38 -7.97
CA SER A 141 30.58 5.63 -9.39
C SER A 141 30.35 7.10 -9.74
N LYS A 142 30.99 7.59 -10.81
CA LYS A 142 30.73 8.94 -11.32
C LYS A 142 29.26 9.12 -11.76
N VAL A 143 28.69 8.06 -12.33
CA VAL A 143 27.27 7.92 -12.61
C VAL A 143 26.91 6.52 -12.12
N GLY A 144 26.17 6.46 -11.01
CA GLY A 144 25.73 5.22 -10.41
C GLY A 144 24.67 4.51 -11.25
N GLY A 145 24.57 3.19 -11.08
CA GLY A 145 23.48 2.42 -11.67
C GLY A 145 22.13 2.73 -11.01
N ILE A 146 21.04 2.52 -11.74
CA ILE A 146 19.69 2.73 -11.21
C ILE A 146 19.34 1.69 -10.14
N THR A 147 18.71 2.11 -9.04
CA THR A 147 18.30 1.27 -7.89
C THR A 147 16.85 1.56 -7.46
N GLU A 148 16.32 0.76 -6.52
CA GLU A 148 15.00 0.91 -5.85
C GLU A 148 14.75 2.35 -5.38
N GLU A 149 15.80 3.05 -4.95
CA GLU A 149 15.77 4.47 -4.60
C GLU A 149 15.19 5.35 -5.71
N ASN A 150 15.61 5.11 -6.96
CA ASN A 150 15.35 6.02 -8.07
C ASN A 150 14.20 5.55 -8.98
N LEU A 151 13.93 4.24 -9.01
CA LEU A 151 13.10 3.59 -10.03
C LEU A 151 11.72 4.21 -10.19
N ALA A 152 10.98 4.40 -9.09
CA ALA A 152 9.63 4.95 -9.12
C ALA A 152 9.60 6.40 -9.62
N ASP A 153 10.44 7.27 -9.06
CA ASP A 153 10.51 8.69 -9.45
C ASP A 153 10.94 8.86 -10.92
N TYR A 154 11.99 8.16 -11.34
CA TYR A 154 12.53 8.28 -12.68
C TYR A 154 11.50 7.91 -13.75
N VAL A 155 10.77 6.80 -13.56
CA VAL A 155 9.76 6.34 -14.51
C VAL A 155 8.50 7.21 -14.43
N LEU A 156 7.93 7.40 -13.23
CA LEU A 156 6.63 8.06 -13.07
C LEU A 156 6.65 9.54 -13.45
N CYS A 157 7.80 10.22 -13.34
CA CYS A 157 7.91 11.62 -13.72
C CYS A 157 7.78 11.87 -15.23
N GLN A 158 7.86 10.83 -16.09
CA GLN A 158 7.94 11.04 -17.55
C GLN A 158 7.27 9.98 -18.43
N ALA A 159 6.93 8.79 -17.92
CA ALA A 159 6.27 7.75 -18.71
C ALA A 159 4.80 8.09 -19.01
N SER A 160 4.36 8.01 -20.27
CA SER A 160 2.98 8.27 -20.68
C SER A 160 2.14 7.01 -20.94
N SER A 161 2.77 5.85 -21.00
CA SER A 161 2.15 4.52 -21.02
C SER A 161 3.00 3.51 -20.24
N ALA A 162 2.44 2.34 -19.94
CA ALA A 162 3.18 1.26 -19.29
C ALA A 162 4.36 0.81 -20.15
N ARG A 163 4.12 0.62 -21.45
CA ARG A 163 5.14 0.26 -22.43
C ARG A 163 6.27 1.29 -22.49
N GLU A 164 5.95 2.58 -22.51
CA GLU A 164 6.98 3.62 -22.48
C GLU A 164 7.78 3.57 -21.17
N GLY A 165 7.14 3.28 -20.03
CA GLY A 165 7.84 3.08 -18.77
C GLY A 165 8.84 1.90 -18.82
N VAL A 166 8.45 0.79 -19.43
CA VAL A 166 9.34 -0.36 -19.68
C VAL A 166 10.51 0.02 -20.59
N GLU A 167 10.24 0.75 -21.67
CA GLU A 167 11.26 1.18 -22.64
C GLU A 167 12.22 2.24 -22.06
N LEU A 168 11.73 3.13 -21.20
CA LEU A 168 12.55 4.09 -20.44
C LEU A 168 13.53 3.38 -19.50
N LEU A 169 13.06 2.37 -18.79
CA LEU A 169 13.91 1.60 -17.88
C LEU A 169 14.92 0.74 -18.64
N ALA A 170 14.47 0.07 -19.70
CA ALA A 170 15.33 -0.67 -20.63
C ALA A 170 16.49 0.20 -21.17
N ASP A 171 16.17 1.38 -21.71
CA ASP A 171 17.14 2.34 -22.24
C ASP A 171 18.15 2.81 -21.18
N VAL A 172 17.70 3.06 -19.95
CA VAL A 172 18.61 3.43 -18.85
C VAL A 172 19.51 2.27 -18.44
N ILE A 173 19.00 1.04 -18.37
CA ILE A 173 19.83 -0.11 -18.02
C ILE A 173 20.85 -0.40 -19.14
N ASP A 174 20.47 -0.21 -20.40
CA ASP A 174 21.40 -0.37 -21.53
C ASP A 174 22.52 0.69 -21.53
N THR A 175 22.22 1.92 -21.11
CA THR A 175 23.13 3.08 -21.26
C THR A 175 23.89 3.47 -20.00
N VAL A 176 23.27 3.32 -18.84
CA VAL A 176 23.81 3.69 -17.51
C VAL A 176 24.08 2.46 -16.66
N GLY A 177 23.25 1.42 -16.79
CA GLY A 177 23.32 0.21 -15.99
C GLY A 177 22.48 0.25 -14.72
N ALA A 178 22.27 -0.93 -14.14
CA ALA A 178 21.60 -1.14 -12.87
C ALA A 178 22.59 -1.26 -11.71
N GLY A 179 22.20 -0.74 -10.54
CA GLY A 179 22.97 -0.86 -9.30
C GLY A 179 22.61 -2.08 -8.46
N GLU A 180 21.46 -2.71 -8.75
CA GLU A 180 21.01 -3.91 -8.05
C GLU A 180 20.05 -4.75 -8.93
N GLY A 181 19.67 -5.93 -8.42
CA GLY A 181 18.77 -6.85 -9.09
C GLY A 181 17.39 -6.84 -8.47
N ASP A 182 16.36 -6.73 -9.30
CA ASP A 182 15.00 -6.46 -8.85
C ASP A 182 13.94 -7.01 -9.80
N GLY A 183 12.81 -7.45 -9.24
CA GLY A 183 11.54 -7.60 -9.95
C GLY A 183 10.61 -6.42 -9.66
N LEU A 184 9.92 -5.90 -10.65
CA LEU A 184 9.00 -4.76 -10.49
C LEU A 184 7.85 -4.77 -11.50
N PHE A 185 6.81 -3.98 -11.23
CA PHE A 185 5.66 -3.82 -12.12
C PHE A 185 5.53 -2.40 -12.65
N ILE A 186 5.18 -2.28 -13.94
CA ILE A 186 4.78 -1.04 -14.59
C ILE A 186 3.46 -1.30 -15.31
N ALA A 187 2.45 -0.46 -15.11
CA ALA A 187 1.13 -0.66 -15.67
C ALA A 187 0.47 0.64 -16.10
N ASP A 188 -0.56 0.50 -16.94
CA ASP A 188 -1.52 1.55 -17.26
C ASP A 188 -2.92 0.93 -17.39
N GLN A 189 -3.89 1.68 -17.93
CA GLN A 189 -5.26 1.20 -18.12
C GLN A 189 -5.38 -0.10 -18.94
N ASN A 190 -4.44 -0.36 -19.85
CA ASN A 190 -4.54 -1.39 -20.88
C ASN A 190 -3.73 -2.63 -20.55
N GLU A 191 -2.60 -2.47 -19.87
CA GLU A 191 -1.63 -3.55 -19.67
C GLU A 191 -0.82 -3.41 -18.39
N VAL A 192 -0.29 -4.55 -17.94
CA VAL A 192 0.62 -4.67 -16.82
C VAL A 192 1.86 -5.42 -17.32
N TRP A 193 3.03 -4.87 -17.05
CA TRP A 193 4.32 -5.47 -17.36
C TRP A 193 5.01 -5.83 -16.05
N TYR A 194 5.64 -7.01 -16.01
CA TYR A 194 6.57 -7.40 -14.97
C TYR A 194 7.99 -7.38 -15.55
N PHE A 195 8.91 -6.71 -14.87
CA PHE A 195 10.26 -6.43 -15.33
C PHE A 195 11.25 -6.99 -14.31
N GLU A 196 12.20 -7.79 -14.77
CA GLU A 196 13.33 -8.30 -13.98
C GLU A 196 14.65 -7.67 -14.46
N ILE A 197 15.30 -6.93 -13.57
CA ILE A 197 16.67 -6.43 -13.71
C ILE A 197 17.60 -7.55 -13.23
N LEU A 198 18.29 -8.21 -14.16
CA LEU A 198 19.03 -9.45 -13.87
C LEU A 198 20.47 -9.16 -13.45
N THR A 199 21.16 -8.29 -14.18
CA THR A 199 22.57 -7.96 -14.00
C THR A 199 22.80 -6.48 -14.34
N GLY A 200 24.05 -6.01 -14.38
CA GLY A 200 24.37 -4.61 -14.66
C GLY A 200 23.68 -4.03 -15.90
N HIS A 201 23.57 -4.79 -17.00
CA HIS A 201 22.98 -4.34 -18.26
C HIS A 201 22.07 -5.40 -18.91
N ASN A 202 21.67 -6.45 -18.18
CA ASN A 202 20.69 -7.42 -18.69
C ASN A 202 19.40 -7.40 -17.88
N TYR A 203 18.30 -7.45 -18.62
CA TYR A 203 16.95 -7.45 -18.09
C TYR A 203 16.01 -8.22 -19.02
N CYS A 204 14.86 -8.60 -18.48
CA CYS A 204 13.74 -9.15 -19.23
C CYS A 204 12.43 -8.65 -18.64
N ALA A 205 11.49 -8.24 -19.49
CA ALA A 205 10.16 -7.82 -19.11
C ALA A 205 9.12 -8.54 -19.95
N ILE A 206 8.07 -9.01 -19.29
CA ILE A 206 6.95 -9.70 -19.91
C ILE A 206 5.63 -8.99 -19.61
N LYS A 207 4.74 -8.97 -20.60
CA LYS A 207 3.36 -8.54 -20.41
C LYS A 207 2.60 -9.61 -19.63
N MET A 208 1.93 -9.19 -18.56
CA MET A 208 1.24 -10.10 -17.65
C MET A 208 -0.10 -10.56 -18.25
N PRO A 209 -0.38 -11.88 -18.24
CA PRO A 209 -1.55 -12.46 -18.89
C PRO A 209 -2.85 -12.22 -18.10
N SER A 210 -3.97 -12.06 -18.81
CA SER A 210 -5.26 -11.75 -18.17
C SER A 210 -5.90 -12.90 -17.40
N ASP A 211 -5.51 -14.14 -17.67
CA ASP A 211 -6.12 -15.37 -17.15
C ASP A 211 -5.27 -16.10 -16.10
N LYS A 212 -4.21 -15.45 -15.59
CA LYS A 212 -3.32 -16.01 -14.56
C LYS A 212 -3.18 -15.11 -13.35
N ALA A 213 -2.66 -15.70 -12.29
CA ALA A 213 -2.09 -15.03 -11.14
C ALA A 213 -0.63 -15.45 -10.94
N ALA A 214 0.13 -14.64 -10.21
CA ALA A 214 1.51 -14.92 -9.83
C ALA A 214 1.78 -14.44 -8.40
N ILE A 215 2.63 -15.18 -7.68
CA ILE A 215 3.22 -14.80 -6.39
C ILE A 215 4.72 -14.76 -6.59
N ILE A 216 5.32 -13.60 -6.35
CA ILE A 216 6.69 -13.31 -6.73
C ILE A 216 7.46 -12.89 -5.48
N PRO A 217 8.14 -13.83 -4.80
CA PRO A 217 9.00 -13.54 -3.66
C PRO A 217 10.37 -12.99 -4.14
N ASN A 218 11.35 -12.93 -3.24
CA ASN A 218 12.70 -12.41 -3.52
C ASN A 218 13.56 -13.37 -4.36
N CYS A 219 13.13 -13.63 -5.59
CA CYS A 219 13.87 -14.35 -6.62
C CYS A 219 13.31 -14.01 -8.01
N PHE A 220 14.14 -14.20 -9.03
CA PHE A 220 13.69 -14.14 -10.41
C PHE A 220 12.80 -15.36 -10.75
N VAL A 221 11.76 -15.09 -11.53
CA VAL A 221 10.71 -16.04 -11.87
C VAL A 221 10.37 -16.08 -13.35
N ILE A 222 10.84 -15.13 -14.17
CA ILE A 222 10.55 -15.15 -15.62
C ILE A 222 11.12 -16.44 -16.22
N GLY A 223 10.24 -17.21 -16.85
CA GLY A 223 10.53 -18.53 -17.39
C GLY A 223 10.99 -18.51 -18.83
N ASP A 224 10.29 -19.29 -19.64
CA ASP A 224 10.47 -19.36 -21.09
C ASP A 224 10.05 -18.04 -21.74
N VAL A 225 10.89 -17.54 -22.64
CA VAL A 225 10.68 -16.26 -23.33
C VAL A 225 10.99 -16.42 -24.81
N ASP A 226 10.05 -15.99 -25.66
CA ASP A 226 10.24 -15.80 -27.10
C ASP A 226 10.60 -14.34 -27.38
N LEU A 227 11.85 -14.08 -27.78
CA LEU A 227 12.35 -12.73 -28.04
C LEU A 227 11.82 -12.17 -29.36
N SER A 228 11.20 -12.98 -30.21
CA SER A 228 10.51 -12.51 -31.42
C SER A 228 9.14 -11.89 -31.10
N ASP A 229 8.53 -12.22 -29.95
CA ASP A 229 7.27 -11.63 -29.47
C ASP A 229 7.47 -10.23 -28.90
N LYS A 230 7.70 -9.26 -29.78
CA LYS A 230 7.88 -7.85 -29.41
C LYS A 230 6.63 -7.19 -28.80
N ALA A 231 5.48 -7.85 -28.89
CA ALA A 231 4.24 -7.36 -28.30
C ALA A 231 4.18 -7.66 -26.79
N ASN A 232 4.68 -8.83 -26.38
CA ASN A 232 4.60 -9.29 -24.99
C ASN A 232 5.97 -9.39 -24.29
N VAL A 233 7.08 -9.17 -24.99
CA VAL A 233 8.44 -9.28 -24.45
C VAL A 233 9.29 -8.06 -24.80
N VAL A 234 9.95 -7.51 -23.80
CA VAL A 234 11.04 -6.53 -23.94
C VAL A 234 12.24 -7.06 -23.17
N ALA A 235 13.38 -7.21 -23.82
CA ALA A 235 14.56 -7.79 -23.19
C ALA A 235 15.84 -7.13 -23.71
N SER A 236 16.86 -7.13 -22.86
CA SER A 236 18.20 -6.65 -23.23
C SER A 236 18.76 -7.37 -24.46
N PRO A 237 19.44 -6.68 -25.38
CA PRO A 237 20.03 -7.30 -26.58
C PRO A 237 21.04 -8.42 -26.28
N ASN A 238 21.66 -8.39 -25.10
CA ASN A 238 22.68 -9.34 -24.68
C ASN A 238 22.16 -10.53 -23.86
N LEU A 239 20.85 -10.61 -23.57
CA LEU A 239 20.27 -11.60 -22.65
C LEU A 239 20.70 -13.04 -22.96
N VAL A 240 20.60 -13.45 -24.23
CA VAL A 240 20.95 -14.81 -24.67
C VAL A 240 22.45 -14.95 -24.89
N LYS A 241 23.09 -13.91 -25.44
CA LYS A 241 24.51 -13.92 -25.80
C LYS A 241 25.40 -14.06 -24.57
N LEU A 242 25.10 -13.32 -23.49
CA LEU A 242 25.84 -13.40 -22.23
C LEU A 242 25.79 -14.82 -21.66
N ALA A 243 24.60 -15.43 -21.65
CA ALA A 243 24.40 -16.78 -21.12
C ALA A 243 25.11 -17.86 -21.93
N LYS A 244 25.04 -17.79 -23.27
CA LYS A 244 25.71 -18.75 -24.16
C LYS A 244 27.23 -18.64 -24.07
N ASN A 245 27.77 -17.43 -24.09
CA ASN A 245 29.22 -17.20 -24.08
C ASN A 245 29.89 -17.66 -22.77
N ASN A 246 29.14 -17.71 -21.67
CA ASN A 246 29.67 -17.99 -20.34
C ASN A 246 29.15 -19.31 -19.74
N GLY A 247 28.47 -20.15 -20.53
CA GLY A 247 28.13 -21.52 -20.17
C GLY A 247 27.00 -21.69 -19.15
N PHE A 248 26.10 -20.71 -19.02
CA PHE A 248 24.93 -20.80 -18.13
C PHE A 248 23.58 -20.71 -18.88
N TYR A 249 23.60 -20.79 -20.21
CA TYR A 249 22.39 -20.81 -21.03
C TYR A 249 21.56 -22.09 -20.80
N VAL A 250 20.26 -21.90 -20.56
CA VAL A 250 19.24 -22.95 -20.57
C VAL A 250 18.18 -22.58 -21.59
N ALA A 251 17.95 -23.47 -22.56
CA ALA A 251 16.91 -23.27 -23.58
C ALA A 251 15.50 -23.22 -22.94
N ALA A 252 14.55 -22.60 -23.63
CA ALA A 252 13.15 -22.64 -23.22
C ALA A 252 12.67 -24.10 -23.08
N GLN A 253 11.91 -24.38 -22.02
CA GLN A 253 11.44 -25.72 -21.69
C GLN A 253 10.26 -26.15 -22.56
N ASP A 254 9.51 -25.19 -23.12
CA ASP A 254 8.43 -25.42 -24.09
C ASP A 254 8.93 -25.76 -25.52
N GLY A 255 10.23 -25.63 -25.78
CA GLY A 255 10.86 -25.85 -27.08
C GLY A 255 10.53 -24.80 -28.15
N LYS A 256 9.90 -23.67 -27.76
CA LYS A 256 9.47 -22.60 -28.67
C LYS A 256 10.13 -21.26 -28.34
N GLY A 257 10.46 -21.00 -27.08
CA GLY A 257 11.18 -19.80 -26.67
C GLY A 257 12.69 -19.83 -26.98
N ASP A 258 13.32 -18.66 -26.93
CA ASP A 258 14.76 -18.48 -27.12
C ASP A 258 15.58 -18.85 -25.87
N ILE A 259 15.01 -18.73 -24.68
CA ILE A 259 15.69 -18.93 -23.40
C ILE A 259 14.68 -19.19 -22.27
N ASN A 260 15.07 -19.97 -21.26
CA ASN A 260 14.45 -19.91 -19.95
C ASN A 260 15.27 -18.99 -19.04
N VAL A 261 14.75 -17.80 -18.72
CA VAL A 261 15.50 -16.74 -18.01
C VAL A 261 15.87 -17.17 -16.60
N LYS A 262 14.90 -17.64 -15.80
CA LYS A 262 15.09 -18.13 -14.43
C LYS A 262 16.13 -19.22 -14.37
N LEU A 263 16.01 -20.27 -15.20
CA LEU A 263 16.95 -21.38 -15.17
C LEU A 263 18.35 -20.97 -15.62
N SER A 264 18.46 -20.07 -16.59
CA SER A 264 19.76 -19.58 -17.07
C SER A 264 20.48 -18.73 -16.03
N TYR A 265 19.76 -17.76 -15.43
CA TYR A 265 20.38 -16.75 -14.57
C TYR A 265 20.38 -17.11 -13.08
N SER A 266 19.40 -17.88 -12.61
CA SER A 266 19.22 -18.19 -11.17
C SER A 266 19.37 -19.68 -10.83
N GLY A 267 19.22 -20.57 -11.82
CA GLY A 267 19.34 -22.02 -11.63
C GLY A 267 18.04 -22.71 -11.22
N LYS A 268 18.15 -23.95 -10.71
CA LYS A 268 17.02 -24.85 -10.41
C LYS A 268 16.38 -24.60 -9.04
N GLY A 269 15.10 -24.95 -8.92
CA GLY A 269 14.30 -24.85 -7.70
C GLY A 269 14.08 -23.41 -7.22
N TYR A 270 13.60 -23.30 -5.98
CA TYR A 270 13.47 -22.06 -5.24
C TYR A 270 14.06 -22.25 -3.84
N ALA A 271 14.64 -21.20 -3.27
CA ALA A 271 14.99 -21.24 -1.86
C ALA A 271 13.74 -21.52 -1.02
N ALA A 272 13.87 -22.31 0.06
CA ALA A 272 12.75 -22.81 0.83
C ALA A 272 11.76 -21.70 1.28
N HIS A 273 12.26 -20.54 1.68
CA HIS A 273 11.46 -19.39 2.10
C HIS A 273 10.75 -18.66 0.94
N ASN A 274 11.25 -18.77 -0.29
CA ASN A 274 10.58 -18.28 -1.49
C ASN A 274 9.48 -19.26 -1.91
N ALA A 275 9.79 -20.57 -1.91
CA ALA A 275 8.82 -21.62 -2.14
C ALA A 275 7.64 -21.57 -1.15
N ASP A 276 7.91 -21.29 0.13
CA ASP A 276 6.89 -21.13 1.17
C ASP A 276 5.88 -20.02 0.83
N ARG A 277 6.39 -18.88 0.34
CA ARG A 277 5.56 -17.74 -0.07
C ARG A 277 4.73 -18.03 -1.32
N ILE A 278 5.34 -18.64 -2.33
CA ILE A 278 4.62 -19.03 -3.56
C ILE A 278 3.51 -20.03 -3.22
N ARG A 279 3.83 -21.11 -2.49
CA ARG A 279 2.87 -22.12 -2.06
C ARG A 279 1.73 -21.51 -1.24
N GLY A 280 2.06 -20.69 -0.24
CA GLY A 280 1.07 -20.07 0.63
C GLY A 280 0.14 -19.10 -0.10
N GLY A 281 0.68 -18.23 -0.96
CA GLY A 281 -0.10 -17.30 -1.75
C GLY A 281 -0.97 -18.01 -2.80
N GLN A 282 -0.42 -19.02 -3.48
CA GLN A 282 -1.16 -19.87 -4.41
C GLN A 282 -2.32 -20.58 -3.71
N TYR A 283 -2.09 -21.16 -2.53
CA TYR A 283 -3.14 -21.80 -1.75
C TYR A 283 -4.26 -20.82 -1.38
N LEU A 284 -3.92 -19.62 -0.91
CA LEU A 284 -4.92 -18.62 -0.53
C LEU A 284 -5.81 -18.19 -1.71
N LEU A 285 -5.22 -18.02 -2.90
CA LEU A 285 -5.93 -17.50 -4.07
C LEU A 285 -6.64 -18.58 -4.88
N SER A 286 -6.12 -19.81 -4.93
CA SER A 286 -6.64 -20.90 -5.77
C SER A 286 -7.30 -22.03 -4.97
N GLY A 287 -7.02 -22.13 -3.67
CA GLY A 287 -7.39 -23.28 -2.83
C GLY A 287 -6.55 -24.54 -3.09
N GLN A 288 -5.59 -24.50 -4.02
CA GLN A 288 -4.73 -25.63 -4.35
C GLN A 288 -3.45 -25.59 -3.54
N ASP A 289 -3.16 -26.67 -2.81
CA ASP A 289 -1.90 -26.82 -2.09
C ASP A 289 -0.84 -27.45 -3.01
N ASN A 290 0.17 -26.66 -3.38
CA ASN A 290 1.22 -27.08 -4.28
C ASN A 290 2.49 -27.48 -3.50
N THR A 291 2.54 -28.72 -3.03
CA THR A 291 3.72 -29.27 -2.35
C THR A 291 4.87 -29.59 -3.31
N GLY A 292 4.59 -29.79 -4.59
CA GLY A 292 5.62 -30.14 -5.60
C GLY A 292 6.65 -29.04 -5.83
N ILE A 293 6.39 -27.79 -5.40
CA ILE A 293 7.30 -26.66 -5.52
C ILE A 293 8.67 -26.88 -4.85
N TYR A 294 8.75 -27.78 -3.86
CA TYR A 294 10.01 -28.06 -3.15
C TYR A 294 10.93 -29.03 -3.90
N ASP A 295 10.36 -29.85 -4.79
CA ASP A 295 11.07 -30.92 -5.50
C ASP A 295 11.29 -30.59 -6.98
N ALA A 296 10.53 -29.63 -7.53
CA ALA A 296 10.60 -29.26 -8.94
C ALA A 296 11.87 -28.46 -9.28
N ASP A 297 12.57 -28.87 -10.33
CA ASP A 297 13.70 -28.12 -10.90
C ASP A 297 13.26 -26.75 -11.44
N TYR A 298 12.05 -26.67 -11.98
CA TYR A 298 11.43 -25.45 -12.43
C TYR A 298 9.91 -25.55 -12.25
N GLN A 299 9.30 -24.44 -11.84
CA GLN A 299 7.87 -24.28 -11.84
C GLN A 299 7.55 -22.92 -12.44
N ASP A 300 6.60 -22.94 -13.38
CA ASP A 300 6.00 -21.74 -13.96
C ASP A 300 5.46 -20.84 -12.84
N PRO A 301 5.82 -19.53 -12.82
CA PRO A 301 5.28 -18.60 -11.83
C PRO A 301 3.76 -18.41 -11.92
N PHE A 302 3.15 -18.75 -13.05
CA PHE A 302 1.74 -18.54 -13.29
C PHE A 302 0.89 -19.71 -12.81
N PHE A 303 -0.20 -19.38 -12.13
CA PHE A 303 -1.24 -20.33 -11.75
C PHE A 303 -2.63 -19.75 -12.02
N THR A 304 -3.62 -20.64 -12.10
CA THR A 304 -5.01 -20.24 -12.32
C THR A 304 -5.72 -20.03 -10.98
N CYS A 305 -6.51 -18.97 -10.88
CA CYS A 305 -7.46 -18.74 -9.78
C CYS A 305 -8.74 -18.10 -10.33
N LYS A 306 -9.78 -17.97 -9.50
CA LYS A 306 -11.07 -17.38 -9.88
C LYS A 306 -11.69 -16.59 -8.74
N ASN A 307 -12.50 -15.60 -9.09
CA ASN A 307 -13.28 -14.78 -8.15
C ASN A 307 -12.43 -14.07 -7.09
N VAL A 308 -11.18 -13.72 -7.40
CA VAL A 308 -10.33 -12.97 -6.48
C VAL A 308 -10.88 -11.55 -6.32
N THR A 309 -10.96 -11.06 -5.09
CA THR A 309 -11.46 -9.72 -4.74
C THR A 309 -10.35 -8.84 -4.17
N VAL A 310 -10.62 -7.53 -4.04
CA VAL A 310 -9.71 -6.60 -3.35
C VAL A 310 -9.51 -7.03 -1.90
N GLU A 311 -10.58 -7.42 -1.19
CA GLU A 311 -10.49 -7.99 0.16
C GLU A 311 -9.53 -9.20 0.19
N LYS A 312 -9.57 -10.06 -0.83
CA LYS A 312 -8.73 -11.25 -0.88
C LYS A 312 -7.25 -10.91 -1.10
N MET A 313 -6.95 -9.90 -1.90
CA MET A 313 -5.59 -9.37 -2.07
C MET A 313 -5.09 -8.68 -0.79
N TYR A 314 -5.96 -7.99 -0.06
CA TYR A 314 -5.65 -7.48 1.27
C TYR A 314 -5.32 -8.61 2.26
N GLU A 315 -6.11 -9.70 2.27
CA GLU A 315 -5.81 -10.89 3.08
C GLU A 315 -4.45 -11.46 2.73
N LEU A 316 -4.14 -11.57 1.43
CA LEU A 316 -2.85 -12.06 0.93
C LEU A 316 -1.67 -11.26 1.47
N ALA A 317 -1.74 -9.94 1.38
CA ALA A 317 -0.68 -9.05 1.85
C ALA A 317 -0.44 -9.14 3.38
N GLY A 318 -1.45 -9.56 4.15
CA GLY A 318 -1.34 -9.85 5.59
C GLY A 318 -1.21 -11.33 5.94
N TYR A 319 -1.04 -12.22 4.94
CA TYR A 319 -1.24 -13.65 5.14
C TYR A 319 -0.06 -14.32 5.84
N ARG A 320 -0.36 -15.02 6.93
CA ARG A 320 0.63 -15.73 7.75
C ARG A 320 0.46 -17.24 7.70
N TYR A 321 -0.25 -17.71 6.67
CA TYR A 321 -0.55 -19.11 6.39
C TYR A 321 -1.49 -19.77 7.39
N GLU A 322 -2.41 -18.98 7.97
CA GLU A 322 -3.47 -19.53 8.80
C GLU A 322 -4.20 -20.67 8.07
N GLY A 323 -4.25 -21.85 8.70
CA GLY A 323 -4.91 -23.05 8.17
C GLY A 323 -4.02 -23.97 7.32
N MET A 324 -2.74 -23.66 7.10
CA MET A 324 -1.82 -24.51 6.35
C MET A 324 -0.85 -25.26 7.27
N ASN A 325 -0.47 -26.49 6.87
CA ASN A 325 0.59 -27.25 7.50
C ASN A 325 1.76 -27.42 6.53
N PHE A 326 2.92 -26.86 6.90
CA PHE A 326 4.14 -26.97 6.11
C PHE A 326 5.02 -28.16 6.51
N GLY A 327 4.68 -28.90 7.57
CA GLY A 327 5.50 -29.98 8.11
C GLY A 327 6.81 -29.53 8.77
N ARG A 328 7.06 -28.21 8.83
CA ARG A 328 8.22 -27.57 9.47
C ARG A 328 7.90 -26.16 9.92
N ASN A 329 8.78 -25.58 10.73
CA ASN A 329 8.71 -24.17 11.10
C ASN A 329 9.03 -23.29 9.89
N ILE A 330 8.22 -22.24 9.73
CA ILE A 330 8.35 -21.28 8.62
C ILE A 330 8.83 -19.94 9.17
N SER A 331 9.95 -19.46 8.63
CA SER A 331 10.62 -18.24 9.07
C SER A 331 10.14 -16.99 8.33
N TYR A 332 9.67 -17.15 7.09
CA TYR A 332 9.24 -16.05 6.23
C TYR A 332 7.79 -16.24 5.81
N ARG A 333 7.02 -15.17 5.89
CA ARG A 333 5.60 -15.14 5.56
C ARG A 333 5.36 -13.95 4.63
N ILE A 334 4.27 -13.96 3.87
CA ILE A 334 3.87 -12.81 3.07
C ILE A 334 3.52 -11.64 4.01
N GLY A 335 2.61 -11.89 4.96
CA GLY A 335 2.33 -10.96 6.04
C GLY A 335 3.43 -10.95 7.09
N SER A 336 4.14 -9.83 7.19
CA SER A 336 5.26 -9.65 8.11
C SER A 336 5.02 -8.46 9.04
N ARG A 337 5.60 -8.47 10.25
CA ARG A 337 5.57 -7.26 11.08
C ARG A 337 6.51 -6.17 10.55
N ARG A 338 7.45 -6.59 9.69
CA ARG A 338 8.48 -5.75 9.06
C ARG A 338 7.94 -5.00 7.84
N THR A 339 6.71 -5.28 7.43
CA THR A 339 6.01 -4.58 6.36
C THR A 339 5.84 -3.11 6.73
N ALA A 340 6.55 -2.24 6.02
CA ALA A 340 6.51 -0.79 6.20
C ALA A 340 5.25 -0.21 5.53
N GLU A 341 4.92 -0.74 4.36
CA GLU A 341 3.69 -0.50 3.62
C GLU A 341 3.31 -1.73 2.80
N ALA A 342 2.06 -1.80 2.36
CA ALA A 342 1.65 -2.74 1.33
C ALA A 342 0.58 -2.10 0.46
N HIS A 343 0.56 -2.44 -0.82
CA HIS A 343 -0.31 -1.81 -1.80
C HIS A 343 -0.79 -2.78 -2.88
N ILE A 344 -1.97 -2.51 -3.43
CA ILE A 344 -2.42 -3.05 -4.71
C ILE A 344 -2.89 -1.90 -5.62
N PHE A 345 -2.64 -2.03 -6.91
CA PHE A 345 -3.29 -1.25 -7.97
C PHE A 345 -4.40 -2.09 -8.56
N GLN A 346 -5.63 -1.58 -8.50
CA GLN A 346 -6.79 -2.19 -9.14
C GLN A 346 -7.11 -1.41 -10.41
N ILE A 347 -6.94 -2.06 -11.56
CA ILE A 347 -7.07 -1.45 -12.89
C ILE A 347 -8.35 -1.93 -13.56
N ASN A 348 -9.25 -0.99 -13.83
CA ASN A 348 -10.44 -1.20 -14.65
C ASN A 348 -10.24 -0.62 -16.05
N SER A 349 -9.93 -1.49 -17.01
CA SER A 349 -9.71 -1.14 -18.41
C SER A 349 -10.91 -0.45 -19.10
N SER A 350 -12.13 -0.54 -18.55
CA SER A 350 -13.32 0.09 -19.10
C SER A 350 -13.55 1.54 -18.64
N MET A 351 -12.82 2.01 -17.63
CA MET A 351 -12.94 3.37 -17.08
C MET A 351 -11.99 4.34 -17.80
N PRO A 352 -12.27 5.65 -17.89
CA PRO A 352 -11.32 6.62 -18.44
C PRO A 352 -9.96 6.56 -17.72
N THR A 353 -8.86 6.86 -18.40
CA THR A 353 -7.48 6.75 -17.88
C THR A 353 -7.32 7.41 -16.51
N GLU A 354 -7.94 8.57 -16.28
CA GLU A 354 -7.86 9.29 -15.01
C GLU A 354 -8.53 8.54 -13.83
N LEU A 355 -9.44 7.61 -14.11
CA LEU A 355 -10.20 6.81 -13.15
C LEU A 355 -9.91 5.30 -13.23
N ALA A 356 -9.10 4.87 -14.19
CA ALA A 356 -8.85 3.46 -14.48
C ALA A 356 -8.20 2.74 -13.30
N THR A 357 -7.27 3.42 -12.62
CA THR A 357 -6.49 2.85 -11.52
C THR A 357 -6.99 3.38 -10.18
N VAL A 358 -7.49 2.47 -9.34
CA VAL A 358 -7.66 2.71 -7.90
C VAL A 358 -6.47 2.10 -7.18
N GLN A 359 -5.67 2.96 -6.54
CA GLN A 359 -4.53 2.56 -5.73
C GLN A 359 -4.99 2.35 -4.29
N TRP A 360 -4.89 1.12 -3.81
CA TRP A 360 -5.21 0.72 -2.45
C TRP A 360 -3.93 0.47 -1.69
N PHE A 361 -3.73 1.10 -0.53
CA PHE A 361 -2.55 0.80 0.27
C PHE A 361 -2.76 0.96 1.77
N SER A 362 -1.96 0.24 2.54
CA SER A 362 -1.88 0.33 4.00
C SER A 362 -0.52 0.86 4.41
N MET A 363 -0.55 1.75 5.40
CA MET A 363 0.65 2.05 6.17
C MET A 363 0.85 0.95 7.23
N ALA A 364 2.07 0.42 7.34
CA ALA A 364 2.42 -0.78 8.10
C ALA A 364 1.67 -2.05 7.65
N SER A 365 2.03 -3.19 8.26
CA SER A 365 1.52 -4.53 7.93
C SER A 365 -0.02 -4.63 7.84
N PRO A 366 -0.58 -5.10 6.71
CA PRO A 366 -2.01 -5.41 6.55
C PRO A 366 -2.56 -6.38 7.59
N ASP A 367 -1.69 -7.17 8.24
CA ASP A 367 -2.10 -8.08 9.31
C ASP A 367 -2.80 -7.35 10.48
N TYR A 368 -2.43 -6.08 10.73
CA TYR A 368 -3.06 -5.22 11.73
C TYR A 368 -3.30 -3.78 11.24
N SER A 369 -3.29 -3.58 9.93
CA SER A 369 -3.58 -2.33 9.23
C SER A 369 -4.66 -2.57 8.17
N THR A 370 -4.96 -1.57 7.34
CA THR A 370 -6.01 -1.64 6.34
C THR A 370 -5.69 -0.85 5.09
N PHE A 371 -6.15 -1.33 3.93
CA PHE A 371 -6.01 -0.59 2.68
C PHE A 371 -6.99 0.59 2.61
N VAL A 372 -6.52 1.69 2.05
CA VAL A 372 -7.32 2.87 1.74
C VAL A 372 -7.23 3.17 0.25
N PRO A 373 -8.37 3.37 -0.45
CA PRO A 373 -8.40 3.60 -1.89
C PRO A 373 -8.18 5.06 -2.28
N PHE A 374 -7.40 5.27 -3.33
CA PHE A 374 -7.08 6.56 -3.91
C PHE A 374 -7.05 6.51 -5.44
N TYR A 375 -7.58 7.55 -6.10
CA TYR A 375 -7.41 7.74 -7.53
C TYR A 375 -6.07 8.45 -7.80
N GLY A 376 -4.98 7.69 -7.80
CA GLY A 376 -3.61 8.23 -7.80
C GLY A 376 -3.35 9.29 -8.89
N ALA A 377 -3.75 9.02 -10.13
CA ALA A 377 -3.59 9.93 -11.27
C ALA A 377 -4.23 11.32 -11.07
N LEU A 378 -5.29 11.40 -10.26
CA LEU A 378 -6.07 12.62 -10.02
C LEU A 378 -5.70 13.36 -8.73
N LEU A 379 -4.85 12.79 -7.88
CA LEU A 379 -4.50 13.43 -6.62
C LEU A 379 -3.62 14.65 -6.87
N THR A 380 -3.99 15.74 -6.20
CA THR A 380 -3.18 16.96 -6.08
C THR A 380 -2.64 17.16 -4.66
N ASP A 381 -3.24 16.47 -3.68
CA ASP A 381 -2.80 16.40 -2.30
C ASP A 381 -3.37 15.13 -1.63
N VAL A 382 -2.90 14.83 -0.42
CA VAL A 382 -3.35 13.70 0.40
C VAL A 382 -3.64 14.14 1.84
N SER A 383 -4.25 13.26 2.64
CA SER A 383 -4.49 13.53 4.06
C SER A 383 -3.18 13.90 4.76
N LYS A 384 -3.23 14.95 5.59
CA LYS A 384 -2.08 15.39 6.39
C LYS A 384 -1.44 14.24 7.17
N ALA A 385 -2.23 13.30 7.68
CA ALA A 385 -1.71 12.18 8.45
C ALA A 385 -0.80 11.24 7.63
N TYR A 386 -1.10 11.07 6.35
CA TYR A 386 -0.36 10.19 5.44
C TYR A 386 0.92 10.84 4.90
N LYS A 387 0.95 12.17 4.82
CA LYS A 387 2.14 12.96 4.43
C LYS A 387 2.92 13.57 5.60
N THR A 388 2.68 13.11 6.83
CA THR A 388 3.41 13.64 8.00
C THR A 388 4.74 12.90 8.14
N GLU A 389 5.83 13.63 7.88
CA GLU A 389 7.19 13.22 8.20
C GLU A 389 7.34 12.87 9.69
N ALA A 390 7.91 11.72 10.01
CA ALA A 390 8.07 11.28 11.39
C ALA A 390 9.12 10.18 11.58
N GLN A 391 10.39 10.51 11.76
CA GLN A 391 11.43 9.51 12.08
C GLN A 391 11.27 8.80 13.46
N GLN A 392 10.30 9.22 14.28
CA GLN A 392 10.03 8.69 15.62
C GLN A 392 8.52 8.55 15.86
N PRO A 393 8.09 7.68 16.80
CA PRO A 393 6.69 7.44 17.11
C PRO A 393 5.84 8.72 17.22
N ASN A 394 4.91 8.91 16.28
CA ASN A 394 4.11 10.12 16.17
C ASN A 394 2.61 9.81 15.97
N SER A 395 1.79 10.16 16.97
CA SER A 395 0.33 9.91 16.94
C SER A 395 -0.45 10.68 15.86
N ARG A 396 0.21 11.61 15.13
CA ARG A 396 -0.37 12.34 14.00
C ARG A 396 -0.08 11.68 12.65
N ALA A 397 0.98 10.87 12.56
CA ALA A 397 1.38 10.18 11.35
C ALA A 397 0.63 8.85 11.19
N ALA A 398 0.22 8.54 9.96
CA ALA A 398 -0.51 7.32 9.64
C ALA A 398 0.33 6.07 9.91
N TYR A 399 1.57 6.03 9.42
CA TYR A 399 2.50 4.95 9.69
C TYR A 399 2.55 4.56 11.17
N TRP A 400 2.84 5.53 12.03
CA TRP A 400 3.01 5.23 13.46
C TRP A 400 1.74 4.82 14.18
N ILE A 401 0.54 5.30 13.80
CA ILE A 401 -0.67 4.81 14.46
C ILE A 401 -0.92 3.33 14.13
N PHE A 402 -0.75 2.93 12.87
CA PHE A 402 -0.95 1.55 12.44
C PHE A 402 0.15 0.63 12.97
N ARG A 403 1.42 1.07 12.89
CA ARG A 403 2.54 0.33 13.47
C ARG A 403 2.40 0.13 14.97
N ASN A 404 1.89 1.13 15.71
CA ASN A 404 1.63 0.99 17.14
C ASN A 404 0.47 0.04 17.46
N ILE A 405 -0.54 -0.09 16.60
CA ILE A 405 -1.55 -1.15 16.73
C ILE A 405 -0.87 -2.51 16.57
N GLY A 406 -0.04 -2.68 15.52
CA GLY A 406 0.77 -3.88 15.32
C GLY A 406 1.60 -4.24 16.56
N TYR A 407 2.37 -3.29 17.12
CA TYR A 407 3.14 -3.52 18.35
C TYR A 407 2.31 -3.96 19.56
N LEU A 408 1.05 -3.54 19.68
CA LEU A 408 0.19 -3.99 20.78
C LEU A 408 -0.32 -5.43 20.58
N CYS A 409 -0.43 -5.86 19.32
CA CYS A 409 -0.94 -7.15 18.88
C CYS A 409 0.17 -8.19 18.64
N GLU A 410 1.41 -7.78 18.43
CA GLU A 410 2.54 -8.66 18.14
C GLU A 410 3.43 -8.89 19.37
N GLU A 411 4.37 -9.81 19.24
CA GLU A 411 5.51 -9.96 20.16
C GLU A 411 6.84 -9.61 19.48
N THR A 412 7.94 -9.64 20.23
CA THR A 412 9.26 -9.14 19.80
C THR A 412 9.89 -9.92 18.64
N ASN A 413 9.29 -11.01 18.17
CA ASN A 413 9.70 -11.79 17.00
C ASN A 413 8.52 -11.97 16.03
N ASP A 414 8.79 -12.14 14.73
CA ASP A 414 7.80 -12.44 13.65
C ASP A 414 7.06 -13.78 13.84
N GLY A 415 7.02 -14.34 15.04
CA GLY A 415 6.28 -15.53 15.43
C GLY A 415 4.90 -15.21 16.00
N ASP A 416 4.10 -16.26 16.17
CA ASP A 416 2.77 -16.15 16.75
C ASP A 416 2.89 -16.21 18.29
N GLY A 417 2.80 -15.04 18.93
CA GLY A 417 2.86 -14.91 20.40
C GLY A 417 1.48 -14.67 21.03
N PRO A 418 1.35 -14.75 22.36
CA PRO A 418 0.06 -14.60 23.05
C PRO A 418 -0.62 -13.25 22.80
N ASN A 419 0.11 -12.17 22.48
CA ASN A 419 -0.52 -10.90 22.09
C ASN A 419 -1.35 -11.00 20.80
N ARG A 420 -0.97 -11.89 19.86
CA ARG A 420 -1.70 -12.09 18.60
C ARG A 420 -3.08 -12.67 18.87
N GLU A 421 -3.15 -13.65 19.77
CA GLU A 421 -4.41 -14.24 20.23
C GLU A 421 -5.20 -13.28 21.12
N ASN A 422 -4.52 -12.61 22.06
CA ASN A 422 -5.19 -11.78 23.06
C ASN A 422 -5.68 -10.44 22.53
N TYR A 423 -5.00 -9.86 21.53
CA TYR A 423 -5.29 -8.51 21.04
C TYR A 423 -5.39 -8.42 19.50
N GLY A 424 -4.73 -9.29 18.76
CA GLY A 424 -4.77 -9.29 17.29
C GLY A 424 -6.11 -9.77 16.71
N LYS A 425 -6.78 -10.72 17.35
CA LYS A 425 -8.03 -11.32 16.86
C LYS A 425 -9.14 -10.28 16.56
N GLY A 426 -9.43 -9.39 17.52
CA GLY A 426 -10.45 -8.35 17.33
C GLY A 426 -10.05 -7.30 16.28
N VAL A 427 -8.75 -7.07 16.09
CA VAL A 427 -8.22 -6.16 15.05
C VAL A 427 -8.43 -6.76 13.66
N LYS A 428 -7.96 -8.00 13.46
CA LYS A 428 -8.12 -8.74 12.19
C LYS A 428 -9.60 -8.86 11.79
N GLN A 429 -10.47 -9.19 12.75
CA GLN A 429 -11.90 -9.27 12.51
C GLN A 429 -12.48 -7.94 12.01
N PHE A 430 -12.11 -6.82 12.64
CA PHE A 430 -12.61 -5.51 12.22
C PHE A 430 -12.07 -5.10 10.85
N TYR A 431 -10.76 -5.21 10.61
CA TYR A 431 -10.21 -4.75 9.34
C TYR A 431 -10.59 -5.63 8.16
N LYS A 432 -10.83 -6.93 8.36
CA LYS A 432 -11.48 -7.77 7.35
C LYS A 432 -12.87 -7.22 6.99
N ALA A 433 -13.73 -6.99 7.98
CA ALA A 433 -15.06 -6.42 7.73
C ALA A 433 -15.00 -5.01 7.14
N TYR A 434 -14.01 -4.21 7.54
CA TYR A 434 -13.74 -2.89 6.97
C TYR A 434 -13.42 -3.02 5.48
N MET A 435 -12.54 -3.95 5.09
CA MET A 435 -12.18 -4.17 3.69
C MET A 435 -13.33 -4.70 2.85
N THR A 436 -14.14 -5.63 3.37
CA THR A 436 -15.38 -6.06 2.71
C THR A 436 -16.28 -4.86 2.41
N LYS A 437 -16.46 -3.98 3.39
CA LYS A 437 -17.33 -2.81 3.24
C LYS A 437 -16.74 -1.75 2.31
N MET A 438 -15.43 -1.52 2.38
CA MET A 438 -14.74 -0.58 1.50
C MET A 438 -14.80 -1.01 0.03
N GLU A 439 -14.63 -2.29 -0.26
CA GLU A 439 -14.76 -2.82 -1.62
C GLU A 439 -16.19 -2.62 -2.17
N GLU A 440 -17.22 -2.83 -1.34
CA GLU A 440 -18.62 -2.53 -1.69
C GLU A 440 -18.82 -1.04 -1.98
N LEU A 441 -18.35 -0.16 -1.09
CA LEU A 441 -18.50 1.29 -1.21
C LEU A 441 -17.72 1.85 -2.40
N GLN A 442 -16.54 1.29 -2.72
CA GLN A 442 -15.74 1.70 -3.87
C GLN A 442 -16.51 1.57 -5.18
N LYS A 443 -17.34 0.53 -5.35
CA LYS A 443 -18.15 0.36 -6.56
C LYS A 443 -19.10 1.55 -6.77
N ASN A 444 -19.70 2.04 -5.69
CA ASN A 444 -20.55 3.22 -5.72
C ASN A 444 -19.75 4.49 -6.00
N VAL A 445 -18.57 4.63 -5.36
CA VAL A 445 -17.67 5.76 -5.61
C VAL A 445 -17.18 5.78 -7.06
N ASN A 446 -16.87 4.63 -7.66
CA ASN A 446 -16.49 4.52 -9.08
C ASN A 446 -17.61 5.08 -9.98
N ALA A 447 -18.86 4.71 -9.72
CA ALA A 447 -20.01 5.23 -10.47
C ALA A 447 -20.19 6.75 -10.28
N GLN A 448 -20.01 7.25 -9.05
CA GLN A 448 -20.10 8.69 -8.75
C GLN A 448 -18.98 9.48 -9.42
N MET A 449 -17.74 8.99 -9.37
CA MET A 449 -16.60 9.62 -10.02
C MET A 449 -16.70 9.58 -11.55
N LEU A 450 -17.21 8.49 -12.13
CA LEU A 450 -17.52 8.43 -13.56
C LEU A 450 -18.60 9.46 -13.95
N ASN A 451 -19.60 9.68 -13.08
CA ASN A 451 -20.59 10.73 -13.29
C ASN A 451 -19.96 12.14 -13.23
N VAL A 452 -19.03 12.39 -12.31
CA VAL A 452 -18.24 13.64 -12.28
C VAL A 452 -17.40 13.78 -13.54
N TYR A 453 -16.74 12.71 -14.00
CA TYR A 453 -15.96 12.73 -15.24
C TYR A 453 -16.82 13.16 -16.44
N LYS A 454 -18.04 12.61 -16.55
CA LYS A 454 -18.95 12.90 -17.67
C LYS A 454 -19.56 14.30 -17.62
N ASN A 455 -19.88 14.81 -16.42
CA ASN A 455 -20.72 16.00 -16.26
C ASN A 455 -20.00 17.22 -15.65
N ASP A 456 -18.85 17.04 -15.01
CA ASP A 456 -18.09 18.09 -14.32
C ASP A 456 -16.57 17.80 -14.33
N LYS A 457 -16.03 17.40 -15.49
CA LYS A 457 -14.63 16.98 -15.64
C LYS A 457 -13.62 17.98 -15.07
N LYS A 458 -13.90 19.28 -15.20
CA LYS A 458 -13.04 20.37 -14.66
C LYS A 458 -12.82 20.30 -13.14
N ASN A 459 -13.72 19.65 -12.39
CA ASN A 459 -13.62 19.49 -10.94
C ASN A 459 -13.24 18.06 -10.53
N LEU A 460 -12.89 17.18 -11.47
CA LEU A 460 -12.61 15.77 -11.19
C LEU A 460 -11.44 15.58 -10.22
N GLU A 461 -10.33 16.30 -10.44
CA GLU A 461 -9.17 16.31 -9.53
C GLU A 461 -9.55 16.81 -8.13
N TYR A 462 -10.40 17.84 -8.05
CA TYR A 462 -10.89 18.37 -6.79
C TYR A 462 -11.67 17.30 -6.01
N TYR A 463 -12.61 16.62 -6.67
CA TYR A 463 -13.39 15.56 -6.04
C TYR A 463 -12.53 14.38 -5.60
N ALA A 464 -11.63 13.90 -6.46
CA ALA A 464 -10.70 12.82 -6.13
C ALA A 464 -9.80 13.17 -4.94
N THR A 465 -9.19 14.36 -4.96
CA THR A 465 -8.30 14.85 -3.91
C THR A 465 -9.04 15.00 -2.58
N LYS A 466 -10.21 15.66 -2.57
CA LYS A 466 -10.98 15.87 -1.34
C LYS A 466 -11.53 14.56 -0.79
N LEU A 467 -11.95 13.64 -1.64
CA LEU A 467 -12.41 12.32 -1.22
C LEU A 467 -11.26 11.51 -0.62
N GLY A 468 -10.09 11.48 -1.26
CA GLY A 468 -8.88 10.83 -0.76
C GLY A 468 -8.45 11.38 0.62
N ILE A 469 -8.45 12.69 0.79
CA ILE A 469 -8.21 13.33 2.09
C ILE A 469 -9.26 12.91 3.13
N ALA A 470 -10.54 12.89 2.75
CA ALA A 470 -11.63 12.59 3.66
C ALA A 470 -11.60 11.13 4.14
N ILE A 471 -11.40 10.17 3.22
CA ILE A 471 -11.30 8.75 3.58
C ILE A 471 -10.04 8.48 4.40
N GLY A 472 -8.88 9.04 4.03
CA GLY A 472 -7.66 8.91 4.84
C GLY A 472 -7.84 9.44 6.27
N ASN A 473 -8.56 10.56 6.44
CA ASN A 473 -8.88 11.09 7.77
C ASN A 473 -9.85 10.19 8.56
N GLU A 474 -10.85 9.60 7.90
CA GLU A 474 -11.80 8.68 8.55
C GLU A 474 -11.09 7.39 8.99
N THR A 475 -10.26 6.79 8.13
CA THR A 475 -9.46 5.61 8.46
C THR A 475 -8.56 5.87 9.66
N MET A 476 -7.93 7.05 9.73
CA MET A 476 -7.15 7.48 10.89
C MET A 476 -7.98 7.60 12.18
N ASP A 477 -9.23 8.05 12.09
CA ASP A 477 -10.13 8.13 13.24
C ASP A 477 -10.51 6.73 13.76
N PHE A 478 -10.72 5.76 12.87
CA PHE A 478 -10.91 4.34 13.23
C PHE A 478 -9.64 3.75 13.87
N ALA A 479 -8.47 3.93 13.26
CA ALA A 479 -7.20 3.42 13.79
C ALA A 479 -6.90 3.98 15.20
N LYS A 480 -7.09 5.28 15.42
CA LYS A 480 -6.94 5.91 16.75
C LYS A 480 -7.92 5.35 17.77
N ALA A 481 -9.17 5.11 17.37
CA ALA A 481 -10.17 4.53 18.27
C ALA A 481 -9.81 3.09 18.65
N MET A 482 -9.36 2.29 17.69
CA MET A 482 -8.90 0.92 17.89
C MET A 482 -7.69 0.87 18.83
N TYR A 483 -6.67 1.69 18.57
CA TYR A 483 -5.48 1.79 19.42
C TYR A 483 -5.85 2.09 20.89
N MET A 484 -6.78 3.02 21.11
CA MET A 484 -7.27 3.35 22.46
C MET A 484 -8.07 2.21 23.12
N ASP A 485 -8.84 1.46 22.34
CA ASP A 485 -9.59 0.30 22.85
C ASP A 485 -8.64 -0.82 23.30
N ILE A 486 -7.61 -1.14 22.50
CA ILE A 486 -6.60 -2.15 22.84
C ILE A 486 -5.84 -1.74 24.11
N GLN A 487 -5.38 -0.48 24.20
CA GLN A 487 -4.72 0.03 25.41
C GLN A 487 -5.62 -0.06 26.65
N THR A 488 -6.92 0.22 26.50
CA THR A 488 -7.90 0.07 27.58
C THR A 488 -8.03 -1.39 28.01
N CYS A 489 -8.04 -2.33 27.06
CA CYS A 489 -8.03 -3.76 27.36
C CYS A 489 -6.78 -4.17 28.14
N LYS A 490 -5.58 -3.77 27.68
CA LYS A 490 -4.31 -4.05 28.38
C LYS A 490 -4.29 -3.49 29.81
N THR A 491 -4.74 -2.24 30.00
CA THR A 491 -4.80 -1.60 31.32
C THR A 491 -5.76 -2.32 32.28
N ASN A 492 -6.83 -2.92 31.76
CA ASN A 492 -7.81 -3.64 32.57
C ASN A 492 -7.49 -5.14 32.72
N GLY A 493 -6.40 -5.65 32.12
CA GLY A 493 -6.09 -7.08 32.11
C GLY A 493 -7.11 -7.92 31.34
N THR A 494 -7.77 -7.35 30.33
CA THR A 494 -8.78 -8.04 29.50
C THR A 494 -8.30 -8.21 28.07
N LYS A 495 -8.77 -9.24 27.36
CA LYS A 495 -8.48 -9.47 25.94
C LYS A 495 -9.29 -8.53 25.02
N TYR A 496 -8.81 -8.32 23.79
CA TYR A 496 -9.50 -7.62 22.71
C TYR A 496 -9.97 -8.63 21.64
N GLU A 497 -10.97 -9.44 22.01
CA GLU A 497 -11.49 -10.52 21.17
C GLU A 497 -12.46 -10.03 20.09
N THR A 498 -13.16 -8.92 20.34
CA THR A 498 -14.12 -8.33 19.40
C THR A 498 -13.98 -6.82 19.44
N SER A 499 -13.90 -6.21 18.26
CA SER A 499 -13.81 -4.76 18.11
C SER A 499 -15.08 -4.06 18.59
N SER A 500 -14.93 -2.88 19.20
CA SER A 500 -16.08 -2.02 19.52
C SER A 500 -16.50 -1.14 18.34
N LEU A 501 -15.72 -1.14 17.27
CA LEU A 501 -15.95 -0.43 16.02
C LEU A 501 -16.77 -1.29 15.07
N SER A 502 -17.61 -0.66 14.25
CA SER A 502 -18.37 -1.32 13.19
C SER A 502 -17.93 -0.84 11.82
N ALA A 503 -17.79 -1.77 10.86
CA ALA A 503 -17.56 -1.43 9.46
C ALA A 503 -18.79 -0.71 8.85
N ASP A 504 -19.99 -0.92 9.39
CA ASP A 504 -21.20 -0.18 8.96
C ASP A 504 -21.11 1.32 9.27
N ASP A 505 -20.19 1.73 10.14
CA ASP A 505 -19.92 3.13 10.42
C ASP A 505 -18.97 3.75 9.36
N ILE A 506 -18.55 3.05 8.30
CA ILE A 506 -17.72 3.65 7.24
C ILE A 506 -18.60 4.50 6.32
N GLU A 507 -18.15 5.71 5.99
CA GLU A 507 -18.94 6.65 5.18
C GLU A 507 -18.64 6.60 3.69
N TYR A 508 -17.41 6.24 3.33
CA TYR A 508 -16.79 6.34 2.02
C TYR A 508 -17.76 6.53 0.84
N ASP A 509 -17.96 7.79 0.46
CA ASP A 509 -18.94 8.22 -0.55
C ASP A 509 -18.63 9.68 -0.96
N LEU A 510 -18.99 10.09 -2.18
CA LEU A 510 -18.71 11.44 -2.66
C LEU A 510 -19.41 12.55 -1.84
N SER A 511 -20.44 12.21 -1.05
CA SER A 511 -21.05 13.11 -0.05
C SER A 511 -20.09 13.59 1.05
N MET A 512 -18.93 12.96 1.20
CA MET A 512 -17.85 13.46 2.07
C MET A 512 -17.22 14.76 1.54
N VAL A 513 -17.40 15.06 0.25
CA VAL A 513 -16.80 16.22 -0.41
C VAL A 513 -17.79 17.36 -0.51
N THR A 514 -17.41 18.52 0.04
CA THR A 514 -18.15 19.76 -0.21
C THR A 514 -17.93 20.18 -1.67
N ALA A 515 -19.02 20.38 -2.42
CA ALA A 515 -18.93 20.82 -3.81
C ALA A 515 -18.12 22.13 -3.92
N PRO A 516 -17.32 22.28 -4.99
CA PRO A 516 -16.55 23.51 -5.18
C PRO A 516 -17.51 24.70 -5.34
N ALA A 517 -17.11 25.86 -4.81
CA ALA A 517 -17.89 27.08 -4.97
C ALA A 517 -18.07 27.39 -6.45
N LYS A 518 -19.32 27.49 -6.92
CA LYS A 518 -19.61 27.94 -8.28
C LYS A 518 -19.09 29.38 -8.41
N LYS A 519 -18.14 29.64 -9.31
CA LYS A 519 -17.95 31.00 -9.82
C LYS A 519 -19.29 31.40 -10.47
N ALA A 520 -19.77 32.60 -10.14
CA ALA A 520 -20.98 33.15 -10.76
C ALA A 520 -20.69 33.31 -12.25
N ASP A 521 -21.39 32.55 -13.09
CA ASP A 521 -21.63 32.89 -14.48
C ASP A 521 -22.94 32.24 -14.94
N ASP A 522 -23.59 32.90 -15.89
CA ASP A 522 -25.03 33.13 -15.94
C ASP A 522 -25.98 31.99 -16.39
N THR A 523 -27.21 32.08 -15.86
CA THR A 523 -28.49 31.52 -16.33
C THR A 523 -28.67 29.99 -16.46
N LYS A 524 -29.20 29.38 -15.39
CA LYS A 524 -30.36 28.47 -15.43
C LYS A 524 -30.95 28.28 -14.02
N PRO A 525 -32.28 28.11 -13.84
CA PRO A 525 -32.90 28.04 -12.53
C PRO A 525 -32.39 26.82 -11.77
N VAL A 526 -31.73 27.06 -10.63
CA VAL A 526 -31.29 26.02 -9.71
C VAL A 526 -32.48 25.60 -8.86
N THR A 527 -32.95 24.36 -9.06
CA THR A 527 -33.82 23.69 -8.08
C THR A 527 -33.10 23.69 -6.72
N PRO A 528 -33.71 24.16 -5.62
CA PRO A 528 -33.03 24.25 -4.33
C PRO A 528 -32.45 22.90 -3.92
N ALA A 529 -31.12 22.83 -3.78
CA ALA A 529 -30.46 21.64 -3.27
C ALA A 529 -30.95 21.35 -1.84
N LYS A 530 -31.39 20.11 -1.61
CA LYS A 530 -31.82 19.63 -0.30
C LYS A 530 -30.69 19.85 0.73
N PRO A 531 -30.97 20.37 1.94
CA PRO A 531 -29.93 20.64 2.92
C PRO A 531 -29.11 19.38 3.27
N SER A 532 -27.81 19.40 2.97
CA SER A 532 -26.86 18.32 3.30
C SER A 532 -26.79 18.03 4.81
N ALA A 533 -26.82 16.78 5.26
CA ALA A 533 -26.72 16.51 6.70
C ALA A 533 -25.36 17.00 7.28
N PRO A 534 -25.28 17.45 8.55
CA PRO A 534 -24.01 17.83 9.15
C PRO A 534 -22.99 16.69 9.16
N ALA A 535 -21.69 17.04 9.06
CA ALA A 535 -20.60 16.07 9.15
C ALA A 535 -20.61 15.29 10.48
N ARG A 536 -19.99 14.10 10.47
CA ARG A 536 -19.82 13.25 11.67
C ARG A 536 -19.18 14.02 12.81
N VAL A 537 -19.80 14.00 13.99
CA VAL A 537 -19.26 14.65 15.20
C VAL A 537 -18.20 13.76 15.86
N GLN A 538 -17.05 14.32 16.22
CA GLN A 538 -16.08 13.62 17.06
C GLN A 538 -16.49 13.67 18.54
N VAL A 539 -16.49 12.50 19.19
CA VAL A 539 -16.92 12.35 20.59
C VAL A 539 -15.76 11.84 21.45
N ARG A 540 -15.60 12.42 22.63
CA ARG A 540 -14.81 11.86 23.74
C ARG A 540 -15.72 11.60 24.92
N ALA A 541 -15.55 10.46 25.58
CA ALA A 541 -16.29 10.13 26.78
C ALA A 541 -15.32 9.72 27.89
N LYS A 542 -15.43 10.35 29.07
CA LYS A 542 -14.56 10.11 30.22
C LYS A 542 -15.40 9.83 31.46
N ALA A 543 -15.14 8.71 32.14
CA ALA A 543 -15.74 8.43 33.44
C ALA A 543 -15.32 9.49 34.46
N LEU A 544 -16.27 9.98 35.25
CA LEU A 544 -16.02 10.90 36.37
C LEU A 544 -16.27 10.19 37.71
N LYS A 545 -15.75 10.76 38.80
CA LYS A 545 -16.07 10.32 40.17
C LYS A 545 -17.61 10.33 40.38
N GLY A 546 -18.10 9.23 40.95
CA GLY A 546 -19.50 9.01 41.30
C GLY A 546 -20.43 8.87 40.09
N LYS A 547 -20.77 7.63 39.69
CA LYS A 547 -21.88 7.26 38.77
C LYS A 547 -22.12 8.23 37.57
N LYS A 548 -21.05 8.77 36.97
CA LYS A 548 -21.11 9.86 35.98
C LYS A 548 -20.14 9.67 34.82
N VAL A 549 -20.50 10.18 33.64
CA VAL A 549 -19.63 10.28 32.46
C VAL A 549 -19.71 11.69 31.88
N LYS A 550 -18.55 12.30 31.59
CA LYS A 550 -18.45 13.53 30.81
C LYS A 550 -18.34 13.16 29.33
N VAL A 551 -19.29 13.59 28.53
CA VAL A 551 -19.26 13.51 27.06
C VAL A 551 -18.86 14.87 26.53
N SER A 552 -17.80 14.91 25.72
CA SER A 552 -17.29 16.12 25.07
C SER A 552 -17.39 15.93 23.56
N LEU A 553 -17.95 16.92 22.87
CA LEU A 553 -18.21 16.92 21.44
C LEU A 553 -17.30 17.96 20.79
N LYS A 554 -16.67 17.62 19.66
CA LYS A 554 -15.98 18.61 18.84
C LYS A 554 -17.02 19.44 18.07
N LYS A 555 -16.81 20.75 17.96
CA LYS A 555 -17.68 21.63 17.17
C LYS A 555 -17.72 21.12 15.73
N THR A 556 -18.92 20.98 15.19
CA THR A 556 -19.18 20.53 13.81
C THR A 556 -19.71 21.74 13.03
N ALA A 557 -19.17 21.97 11.82
CA ALA A 557 -19.67 23.03 10.96
C ALA A 557 -21.17 22.85 10.70
N GLU A 558 -21.91 23.97 10.65
CA GLU A 558 -23.36 24.03 10.38
C GLU A 558 -24.30 23.33 11.39
N ALA A 559 -23.77 22.71 12.46
CA ALA A 559 -24.60 22.04 13.46
C ALA A 559 -25.40 23.05 14.29
N LYS A 560 -26.72 22.85 14.37
CA LYS A 560 -27.63 23.60 15.28
C LYS A 560 -27.76 22.92 16.65
N GLY A 561 -27.38 21.65 16.75
CA GLY A 561 -27.26 20.93 18.00
C GLY A 561 -26.80 19.49 17.80
N TYR A 562 -26.85 18.72 18.87
CA TYR A 562 -26.36 17.34 18.92
C TYR A 562 -27.36 16.42 19.62
N GLU A 563 -27.38 15.16 19.23
CA GLU A 563 -28.05 14.06 19.92
C GLU A 563 -27.01 13.06 20.41
N ILE A 564 -26.94 12.83 21.72
CA ILE A 564 -26.08 11.84 22.37
C ILE A 564 -26.93 10.63 22.71
N VAL A 565 -26.47 9.44 22.35
CA VAL A 565 -27.10 8.16 22.67
C VAL A 565 -26.16 7.31 23.50
N TYR A 566 -26.69 6.69 24.56
CA TYR A 566 -25.91 5.83 25.42
C TYR A 566 -26.68 4.58 25.86
N SER A 567 -25.98 3.45 25.94
CA SER A 567 -26.54 2.15 26.29
C SER A 567 -25.50 1.25 26.94
N THR A 568 -25.94 0.18 27.62
CA THR A 568 -25.04 -0.91 28.07
C THR A 568 -24.88 -2.00 27.02
N ASN A 569 -25.50 -1.84 25.85
CA ASN A 569 -25.34 -2.71 24.68
C ASN A 569 -24.77 -1.89 23.53
N VAL A 570 -23.73 -2.42 22.88
CA VAL A 570 -22.97 -1.73 21.82
C VAL A 570 -23.82 -1.45 20.59
N ASN A 571 -24.84 -2.26 20.32
CA ASN A 571 -25.74 -2.08 19.18
C ASN A 571 -26.88 -1.08 19.47
N PHE A 572 -26.97 -0.57 20.69
CA PHE A 572 -28.00 0.39 21.14
C PHE A 572 -29.46 -0.10 20.98
N THR A 573 -29.69 -1.41 20.82
CA THR A 573 -31.02 -2.00 20.58
C THR A 573 -31.86 -2.20 21.84
N LYS A 574 -31.25 -2.11 23.03
CA LYS A 574 -31.95 -2.31 24.30
C LYS A 574 -32.98 -1.21 24.56
N LYS A 575 -34.12 -1.56 25.16
CA LYS A 575 -35.14 -0.61 25.66
C LYS A 575 -34.58 0.41 26.67
N THR A 576 -33.45 0.10 27.30
CA THR A 576 -32.75 0.99 28.25
C THR A 576 -31.79 1.98 27.59
N THR A 577 -31.67 1.96 26.26
CA THR A 577 -30.93 2.97 25.49
C THR A 577 -31.56 4.33 25.69
N LYS A 578 -30.74 5.33 26.02
CA LYS A 578 -31.19 6.70 26.30
C LYS A 578 -30.63 7.67 25.28
N LYS A 579 -31.45 8.62 24.84
CA LYS A 579 -31.09 9.71 23.91
C LYS A 579 -31.19 11.06 24.62
N ILE A 580 -30.24 11.96 24.36
CA ILE A 580 -30.17 13.30 24.95
C ILE A 580 -29.85 14.30 23.84
N SER A 581 -30.74 15.26 23.60
CA SER A 581 -30.42 16.42 22.75
C SER A 581 -29.68 17.49 23.56
N THR A 582 -28.68 18.14 22.95
CA THR A 582 -27.96 19.27 23.57
C THR A 582 -27.44 20.24 22.51
N LYS A 583 -27.38 21.54 22.85
CA LYS A 583 -26.65 22.55 22.07
C LYS A 583 -25.21 22.76 22.58
N ASN A 584 -24.90 22.22 23.76
CA ASN A 584 -23.59 22.40 24.40
C ASN A 584 -22.60 21.36 23.87
N LEU A 585 -21.34 21.77 23.74
CA LEU A 585 -20.24 20.87 23.35
C LEU A 585 -19.81 19.92 24.48
N THR A 586 -20.40 20.03 25.67
CA THR A 586 -20.12 19.14 26.80
C THR A 586 -21.42 18.80 27.53
N LYS A 587 -21.58 17.51 27.86
CA LYS A 587 -22.71 17.01 28.65
C LYS A 587 -22.26 15.98 29.68
N THR A 588 -22.66 16.15 30.93
CA THR A 588 -22.42 15.15 31.99
C THR A 588 -23.65 14.27 32.15
N ILE A 589 -23.50 12.99 31.83
CA ILE A 589 -24.50 11.94 32.08
C ILE A 589 -24.34 11.48 33.54
N LYS A 590 -25.41 11.53 34.33
CA LYS A 590 -25.42 11.19 35.76
C LYS A 590 -26.25 9.92 36.01
N LYS A 591 -26.21 9.40 37.25
CA LYS A 591 -27.02 8.27 37.74
C LYS A 591 -26.78 6.96 36.96
N LEU A 592 -25.55 6.70 36.55
CA LEU A 592 -25.15 5.47 35.86
C LEU A 592 -24.90 4.32 36.86
N LYS A 593 -25.07 3.08 36.42
CA LYS A 593 -24.84 1.90 37.28
C LYS A 593 -23.34 1.68 37.48
N LYS A 594 -22.92 1.43 38.72
CA LYS A 594 -21.53 1.08 39.07
C LYS A 594 -21.14 -0.25 38.39
N LYS A 595 -19.86 -0.43 38.07
CA LYS A 595 -19.32 -1.66 37.44
C LYS A 595 -20.02 -2.04 36.13
N LYS A 596 -20.60 -1.07 35.42
CA LYS A 596 -21.18 -1.29 34.10
C LYS A 596 -20.44 -0.47 33.05
N THR A 597 -20.29 -1.08 31.89
CA THR A 597 -19.77 -0.45 30.68
C THR A 597 -20.91 0.19 29.92
N TYR A 598 -20.70 1.44 29.51
CA TYR A 598 -21.62 2.18 28.66
C TYR A 598 -20.94 2.48 27.33
N TYR A 599 -21.69 2.28 26.26
CA TYR A 599 -21.35 2.66 24.89
C TYR A 599 -22.07 3.96 24.59
N ILE A 600 -21.34 4.95 24.06
CA ILE A 600 -21.83 6.31 23.84
C ILE A 600 -21.50 6.71 22.41
N LYS A 601 -22.48 7.17 21.65
CA LYS A 601 -22.30 7.83 20.36
C LYS A 601 -23.08 9.13 20.30
N ALA A 602 -22.71 10.06 19.44
CA ALA A 602 -23.47 11.28 19.23
C ALA A 602 -23.58 11.61 17.74
N ARG A 603 -24.58 12.39 17.34
CA ARG A 603 -24.69 12.93 15.99
C ARG A 603 -25.05 14.41 16.04
N ALA A 604 -24.51 15.20 15.13
CA ALA A 604 -24.95 16.58 14.94
C ALA A 604 -26.29 16.61 14.21
N TYR A 605 -27.04 17.70 14.31
CA TYR A 605 -28.18 17.96 13.45
C TYR A 605 -28.22 19.43 13.03
N LYS A 606 -28.74 19.68 11.84
CA LYS A 606 -29.17 21.01 11.40
C LYS A 606 -30.69 21.05 11.28
N LEU A 607 -31.22 22.25 11.07
CA LEU A 607 -32.65 22.44 10.89
C LEU A 607 -32.92 22.70 9.41
N ASP A 608 -33.86 21.94 8.87
CA ASP A 608 -34.53 22.21 7.60
C ASP A 608 -35.98 22.59 7.93
N GLY A 609 -36.24 23.90 7.95
CA GLY A 609 -37.42 24.46 8.61
C GLY A 609 -37.50 24.06 10.09
N LYS A 610 -38.54 23.29 10.45
CA LYS A 610 -38.74 22.74 11.80
C LYS A 610 -38.18 21.32 11.97
N THR A 611 -37.73 20.68 10.89
CA THR A 611 -37.28 19.30 10.88
C THR A 611 -35.79 19.21 11.18
N LYS A 612 -35.40 18.28 12.06
CA LYS A 612 -33.98 18.01 12.33
C LYS A 612 -33.44 17.09 11.25
N VAL A 613 -32.53 17.62 10.43
CA VAL A 613 -31.70 16.81 9.53
C VAL A 613 -30.48 16.37 10.32
N TYR A 614 -30.49 15.11 10.70
CA TYR A 614 -29.42 14.52 11.50
C TYR A 614 -28.23 14.13 10.61
N GLY A 615 -27.05 14.50 11.05
CA GLY A 615 -25.79 13.96 10.57
C GLY A 615 -25.61 12.50 10.99
N ARG A 616 -24.54 11.89 10.51
CA ARG A 616 -24.17 10.52 10.85
C ARG A 616 -23.74 10.41 12.31
N TRP A 617 -23.86 9.20 12.86
CA TRP A 617 -23.39 8.90 14.21
C TRP A 617 -21.87 8.98 14.28
N SER A 618 -21.37 9.46 15.41
CA SER A 618 -19.97 9.34 15.78
C SER A 618 -19.57 7.88 15.96
N LEU A 619 -18.27 7.62 15.86
CA LEU A 619 -17.69 6.41 16.43
C LEU A 619 -18.15 6.21 17.88
N ILE A 620 -18.40 4.96 18.25
CA ILE A 620 -18.81 4.58 19.60
C ILE A 620 -17.64 4.80 20.56
N ARG A 621 -17.94 5.32 21.75
CA ARG A 621 -17.00 5.45 22.86
C ARG A 621 -17.43 4.56 24.01
N LYS A 622 -16.54 3.65 24.39
CA LYS A 622 -16.72 2.72 25.51
C LYS A 622 -16.21 3.36 26.80
N VAL A 623 -17.03 3.35 27.85
CA VAL A 623 -16.65 3.88 29.17
C VAL A 623 -17.18 2.99 30.28
N THR A 624 -16.28 2.54 31.16
CA THR A 624 -16.62 1.74 32.34
C THR A 624 -16.74 2.61 33.59
N ILE A 625 -17.85 2.51 34.31
CA ILE A 625 -18.06 3.22 35.58
C ILE A 625 -17.32 2.48 36.71
N LYS A 626 -16.22 3.08 37.17
CA LYS A 626 -15.42 2.60 38.31
C LYS A 626 -16.23 2.60 39.62
N LYS A 627 -15.72 1.87 40.64
CA LYS A 627 -16.39 1.64 41.95
C LYS A 627 -16.88 2.92 42.62
#